data_AF-A0A924LR09-F1
#
_entry.id   AF-A0A924LR09-F1
#
_cell.length_a   1.000
_cell.length_b   1.000
_cell.length_c   1.000
_cell.angle_alpha   90.00
_cell.angle_beta   90.00
_cell.angle_gamma   90.00
#
_symmetry.space_group_name_H-M   'P 1'
#
loop_
_entity.id
_entity.type
_entity.pdbx_description
1 polymer ?
#
loop_
_entity_poly.entity_id
_entity_poly.type
_entity_poly.pdbx_seq_one_letter_code
_entity_poly.pdbx_strand_id
1 'polypeptide(L)'
;MDQPGGQLSDTLVAVRDAVTSLQSEDLQGVDSGSLLTDVVAMRRLVDQAEGEWLRRVGEVHARGAAQVVGAGSTKAFLRGTCLVS
;
A
#
# COMPACT_ATOMS: atom_id res chain seq x y z
N MET A 1 -0.36 6.22 -26.28
CA MET A 1 0.76 6.71 -25.44
C MET A 1 0.54 6.15 -24.06
N ASP A 2 1.06 4.96 -23.78
CA ASP A 2 1.04 4.35 -22.46
C ASP A 2 2.16 4.99 -21.63
N GLN A 3 1.79 5.75 -20.59
CA GLN A 3 2.77 6.16 -19.59
C GLN A 3 3.23 4.91 -18.84
N PRO A 4 4.51 4.54 -18.88
CA PRO A 4 5.00 3.40 -18.12
C PRO A 4 4.86 3.73 -16.64
N GLY A 5 4.39 2.78 -15.84
CA GLY A 5 4.17 2.91 -14.39
C GLY A 5 5.42 3.10 -13.54
N GLY A 6 6.36 3.96 -13.94
CA GLY A 6 7.64 4.20 -13.26
C GLY A 6 7.52 5.00 -11.97
N GLN A 7 6.83 6.15 -12.01
CA GLN A 7 6.81 7.07 -10.86
C GLN A 7 6.11 6.51 -9.61
N LEU A 8 5.06 5.71 -9.79
CA LEU A 8 4.40 5.03 -8.68
C LEU A 8 5.28 3.89 -8.13
N SER A 9 6.00 3.18 -8.99
CA SER A 9 6.89 2.08 -8.58
C SER A 9 8.04 2.60 -7.71
N ASP A 10 8.68 3.70 -8.10
CA ASP A 10 9.74 4.33 -7.31
C ASP A 10 9.23 4.83 -5.96
N THR A 11 8.01 5.39 -5.94
CA THR A 11 7.37 5.82 -4.68
C THR A 11 7.10 4.63 -3.75
N LEU A 12 6.62 3.50 -4.29
CA LEU A 12 6.39 2.29 -3.49
C LEU A 12 7.68 1.68 -2.95
N VAL A 13 8.79 1.77 -3.70
CA VAL A 13 10.12 1.39 -3.22
C VAL A 13 10.52 2.25 -2.02
N ALA A 14 10.39 3.57 -2.12
CA ALA A 14 10.71 4.48 -1.01
C ALA A 14 9.83 4.21 0.23
N VAL A 15 8.54 3.95 0.04
CA VAL A 15 7.62 3.59 1.15
C VAL A 15 8.04 2.28 1.80
N ARG A 16 8.37 1.24 1.01
CA ARG A 16 8.85 -0.03 1.54
C ARG A 16 10.11 0.16 2.38
N ASP A 17 11.07 0.90 1.87
CA ASP A 17 12.35 1.12 2.56
C ASP A 17 12.16 1.92 3.85
N ALA A 18 11.25 2.91 3.86
CA ALA A 18 10.85 3.63 5.07
C ALA A 18 10.20 2.70 6.11
N VAL A 19 9.31 1.79 5.69
CA VAL A 19 8.71 0.79 6.59
C VAL A 19 9.76 -0.16 7.16
N THR A 20 10.72 -0.61 6.34
CA THR A 20 11.84 -1.43 6.81
C THR A 20 12.69 -0.68 7.83
N SER A 21 12.93 0.62 7.62
CA SER A 21 13.63 1.46 8.60
C SER A 21 12.87 1.53 9.92
N LEU A 22 11.56 1.77 9.90
CA LEU A 22 10.71 1.78 11.11
C LEU A 22 10.74 0.45 11.85
N GLN A 23 10.75 -0.68 11.12
CA GLN A 23 10.84 -2.02 11.72
C GLN A 23 12.19 -2.30 12.39
N SER A 24 13.24 -1.59 11.97
CA SER A 24 14.59 -1.71 12.55
C SER A 24 14.85 -0.76 13.71
N GLU A 25 13.92 0.15 14.00
CA GLU A 25 14.06 1.12 15.09
C GLU A 25 14.01 0.43 16.45
N ASP A 26 14.98 0.75 17.31
CA ASP A 26 14.95 0.34 18.71
C ASP A 26 14.11 1.31 19.52
N LEU A 27 12.99 0.82 20.03
CA LEU A 27 12.09 1.62 20.86
C LEU A 27 12.56 1.74 22.32
N GLN A 28 13.66 1.08 22.69
CA GLN A 28 14.24 1.23 24.03
C GLN A 28 14.79 2.65 24.22
N GLY A 29 14.13 3.40 25.09
CA GLY A 29 14.50 4.79 25.39
C GLY A 29 13.67 5.84 24.68
N VAL A 30 12.74 5.45 23.80
CA VAL A 30 11.70 6.35 23.29
C VAL A 30 10.68 6.61 24.40
N ASP A 31 10.42 7.89 24.68
CA ASP A 31 9.43 8.24 25.70
C ASP A 31 8.00 7.93 25.21
N SER A 32 7.10 7.69 26.17
CA SER A 32 5.73 7.29 25.84
C SER A 32 4.94 8.34 25.06
N GLY A 33 5.24 9.63 25.22
CA GLY A 33 4.56 10.70 24.49
C GLY A 33 4.91 10.70 23.01
N SER A 34 6.19 10.53 22.70
CA SER A 34 6.69 10.35 21.34
C SER A 34 6.07 9.10 20.71
N LEU A 35 6.11 7.96 21.41
CA LEU A 35 5.55 6.70 20.91
C LEU A 35 4.04 6.80 20.59
N LEU A 36 3.26 7.48 21.44
CA LEU A 36 1.83 7.72 21.18
C LEU A 36 1.62 8.58 19.93
N THR A 37 2.45 9.60 19.73
CA THR A 37 2.40 10.48 18.56
C THR A 37 2.71 9.68 17.29
N ASP A 38 3.73 8.83 17.33
CA ASP A 38 4.15 8.00 16.21
C ASP A 38 3.07 6.99 15.82
N VAL A 39 2.43 6.33 16.80
CA VAL A 39 1.32 5.39 16.55
C VAL A 39 0.15 6.10 15.84
N VAL A 40 -0.20 7.32 16.27
CA VAL A 40 -1.28 8.10 15.62
C VAL A 40 -0.88 8.53 14.21
N ALA A 41 0.37 8.97 14.02
CA ALA A 41 0.88 9.36 12.70
C ALA A 41 0.88 8.17 11.73
N MET A 42 1.38 7.01 12.18
CA MET A 42 1.36 5.75 11.43
C MET A 42 -0.07 5.36 11.05
N ARG A 43 -1.03 5.45 11.99
CA ARG A 43 -2.41 5.08 11.69
C ARG A 43 -2.99 5.93 10.56
N ARG A 44 -2.76 7.25 10.59
CA ARG A 44 -3.21 8.16 9.53
C ARG A 44 -2.59 7.83 8.18
N LEU A 45 -1.32 7.45 8.15
CA LEU A 45 -0.65 7.03 6.92
C LEU A 45 -1.23 5.72 6.37
N VAL A 46 -1.54 4.76 7.25
CA VAL A 46 -2.22 3.51 6.86
C VAL A 46 -3.59 3.81 6.26
N ASP A 47 -4.40 4.65 6.91
CA ASP A 47 -5.74 5.00 6.42
C ASP A 47 -5.67 5.70 5.04
N GLN A 48 -4.69 6.58 4.81
CA GLN A 48 -4.47 7.24 3.52
C GLN A 48 -4.04 6.25 2.43
N ALA A 49 -3.11 5.35 2.76
CA ALA A 49 -2.62 4.32 1.84
C ALA A 49 -3.75 3.35 1.47
N GLU A 50 -4.58 2.94 2.43
CA GLU A 50 -5.73 2.08 2.20
C GLU A 50 -6.78 2.75 1.30
N GLY A 51 -7.12 4.01 1.56
CA GLY A 51 -8.07 4.76 0.72
C GLY A 51 -7.61 4.86 -0.74
N GLU A 52 -6.32 5.14 -0.94
CA GLU A 52 -5.74 5.20 -2.28
C GLU A 52 -5.63 3.81 -2.94
N TRP A 53 -5.36 2.76 -2.17
CA TRP A 53 -5.42 1.38 -2.66
C TRP A 53 -6.82 1.01 -3.16
N LEU A 54 -7.86 1.29 -2.36
CA LEU A 54 -9.26 1.06 -2.74
C LEU A 54 -9.65 1.82 -4.01
N ARG A 55 -9.22 3.08 -4.14
CA ARG A 55 -9.44 3.88 -5.36
C ARG A 55 -8.83 3.21 -6.60
N ARG A 56 -7.59 2.72 -6.50
CA ARG A 56 -6.92 2.00 -7.61
C ARG A 56 -7.56 0.65 -7.90
N VAL A 57 -8.02 -0.08 -6.89
CA VAL A 57 -8.82 -1.30 -7.09
C VAL A 57 -10.11 -1.00 -7.86
N GLY A 58 -10.78 0.11 -7.53
CA GLY A 58 -11.95 0.60 -8.27
C GLY A 58 -11.64 0.83 -9.75
N GLU A 59 -10.52 1.47 -10.06
CA GLU A 59 -10.05 1.67 -11.44
C GLU A 59 -9.75 0.34 -12.16
N VAL A 60 -9.09 -0.61 -11.48
CA VAL A 60 -8.84 -1.95 -12.03
C VAL A 60 -10.15 -2.65 -12.37
N HIS A 61 -11.16 -2.51 -11.53
CA HIS A 61 -12.49 -3.07 -11.76
C HIS A 61 -13.22 -2.39 -12.92
N ALA A 62 -13.33 -1.07 -12.89
CA ALA A 62 -14.05 -0.28 -13.89
C ALA A 62 -13.48 -0.49 -15.31
N ARG A 63 -12.16 -0.70 -15.41
CA ARG A 63 -11.46 -0.90 -16.69
C ARG A 63 -11.41 -2.36 -17.13
N GLY A 64 -11.81 -3.32 -16.29
CA GLY A 64 -11.56 -4.73 -16.55
C GLY A 64 -10.07 -5.05 -16.70
N ALA A 65 -9.21 -4.37 -15.92
CA ALA A 65 -7.77 -4.50 -16.07
C ALA A 65 -7.23 -5.85 -15.54
N ALA A 66 -7.97 -6.51 -14.64
CA ALA A 66 -7.63 -7.84 -14.14
C ALA A 66 -7.53 -8.90 -15.26
N GLN A 67 -8.33 -8.72 -16.33
CA GLN A 67 -8.37 -9.61 -17.48
C GLN A 67 -7.11 -9.53 -18.33
N VAL A 68 -6.38 -8.41 -18.29
CA VAL A 68 -5.09 -8.25 -19.00
C VAL A 68 -4.07 -9.29 -18.54
N VAL A 69 -4.13 -9.69 -17.27
CA VAL A 69 -3.28 -10.73 -16.68
C VAL A 69 -3.98 -12.09 -16.57
N GLY A 70 -5.08 -12.28 -17.29
CA GLY A 70 -5.81 -13.54 -17.36
C GLY A 70 -6.70 -13.86 -16.14
N ALA A 71 -6.87 -12.93 -15.20
CA ALA A 71 -7.77 -13.16 -14.06
C ALA A 71 -9.24 -13.04 -14.50
N GLY A 72 -10.09 -13.96 -14.02
CA GLY A 72 -11.51 -13.98 -14.36
C GLY A 72 -12.33 -12.82 -13.78
N SER A 73 -11.82 -12.11 -12.78
CA SER A 73 -12.41 -10.89 -12.22
C SER A 73 -11.39 -10.14 -11.35
N THR A 74 -11.66 -8.88 -11.02
CA THR A 74 -10.89 -8.12 -10.03
C THR A 74 -10.85 -8.82 -8.67
N LYS A 75 -11.96 -9.43 -8.24
CA LYS A 75 -12.01 -10.21 -6.99
C LYS A 75 -11.06 -11.41 -7.07
N ALA A 76 -11.11 -12.17 -8.17
CA ALA A 76 -10.24 -13.34 -8.36
C ALA A 76 -8.76 -12.94 -8.37
N PHE A 77 -8.42 -11.83 -9.04
CA PHE A 77 -7.08 -11.24 -9.01
C PHE A 77 -6.65 -10.93 -7.57
N LEU A 78 -7.44 -10.14 -6.83
CA LEU A 78 -7.10 -9.74 -5.46
C LEU A 78 -6.93 -10.93 -4.50
N ARG A 79 -7.79 -11.96 -4.59
CA ARG A 79 -7.63 -13.18 -3.77
C ARG A 79 -6.33 -13.92 -4.11
N GLY A 80 -5.97 -13.98 -5.39
CA GLY A 80 -4.77 -14.69 -5.86
C GLY A 80 -3.46 -13.96 -5.57
N THR A 81 -3.46 -12.62 -5.53
CA THR A 81 -2.23 -11.81 -5.43
C THR A 81 -2.06 -11.09 -4.11
N CYS A 82 -3.16 -10.68 -3.47
CA CYS A 82 -3.14 -9.84 -2.27
C CYS A 82 -3.61 -10.60 -1.01
N LEU A 83 -3.90 -11.91 -1.13
CA LEU A 83 -4.40 -12.77 -0.03
C LEU A 83 -5.62 -12.19 0.71
N VAL A 84 -6.43 -11.38 0.01
CA VAL A 84 -7.67 -10.84 0.56
C VAL A 84 -8.65 -12.02 0.70
N SER A 85 -9.19 -12.24 1.90
CA SER A 85 -10.08 -13.38 2.19
C SER A 85 -11.39 -13.32 1.40
#